data_AF-A0A3A2Z119-F1
#
_entry.id   AF-A0A3A2Z119-F1
#
_cell.length_a   1.000
_cell.length_b   1.000
_cell.length_c   1.000
_cell.angle_alpha   90.00
_cell.angle_beta   90.00
_cell.angle_gamma   90.00
#
_symmetry.space_group_name_H-M   'P 1'
#
loop_
_entity.id
_entity.type
_entity.pdbx_description
1 polymer ?
#
loop_
_entity_poly.entity_id
_entity_poly.type
_entity_poly.pdbx_seq_one_letter_code
_entity_poly.pdbx_strand_id
1 'polypeptide(L)'
;MDPERSLGPEVLEQANEIAGDMEVQRYLDEEWEQLLKDRSFLRSVVKEDEEMMQLPINVQRILETARTTFRIREGTISDLHPAEVIPQVQGLLNRLLVVRGNDPISREAQENATLLFKAQLRSRSRV
;
A
#
# COMPACT_ATOMS: atom_id res chain seq x y z
N MET A 1 -10.41 20.83 8.24
CA MET A 1 -9.56 20.55 7.07
C MET A 1 -8.19 21.11 7.33
N ASP A 2 -7.21 20.24 7.61
CA ASP A 2 -5.82 20.67 7.78
C ASP A 2 -5.19 20.87 6.40
N PRO A 3 -4.72 22.09 6.06
CA PRO A 3 -4.12 22.38 4.76
C PRO A 3 -2.79 21.64 4.50
N GLU A 4 -2.19 21.02 5.53
CA GLU A 4 -0.98 20.19 5.39
C GLU A 4 -1.27 18.75 4.93
N ARG A 5 -2.53 18.30 4.92
CA ARG A 5 -2.92 16.93 4.54
C ARG A 5 -3.67 16.84 3.21
N SER A 6 -3.88 17.95 2.51
CA SER A 6 -4.56 17.98 1.21
C SER A 6 -3.59 17.70 0.07
N LEU A 7 -3.91 16.71 -0.78
CA LEU A 7 -3.20 16.47 -2.04
C LEU A 7 -3.51 17.60 -3.02
N GLY A 8 -2.47 18.15 -3.65
CA GLY A 8 -2.63 19.22 -4.64
C GLY A 8 -3.20 18.70 -5.97
N PRO A 9 -3.86 19.57 -6.76
CA PRO A 9 -4.40 19.23 -8.08
C PRO A 9 -3.33 18.86 -9.13
N GLU A 10 -2.05 19.03 -8.81
CA GLU A 10 -0.93 18.61 -9.64
C GLU A 10 -0.68 17.10 -9.60
N VAL A 11 -1.19 16.39 -8.58
CA VAL A 11 -0.96 14.96 -8.36
C VAL A 11 -2.18 14.10 -8.71
N LEU A 12 -3.40 14.63 -8.54
CA LEU A 12 -4.67 13.93 -8.82
C LEU A 12 -5.68 14.88 -9.48
N GLU A 13 -6.30 14.43 -10.57
CA GLU A 13 -7.32 15.20 -11.32
C GLU A 13 -8.56 15.44 -10.44
N GLN A 14 -8.83 14.47 -9.57
CA GLN A 14 -9.93 14.44 -8.60
C GLN A 14 -9.58 15.09 -7.26
N ALA A 15 -8.42 15.76 -7.10
CA ALA A 15 -8.00 16.37 -5.84
C ALA A 15 -9.06 17.32 -5.24
N ASN A 16 -9.80 18.03 -6.09
CA ASN A 16 -10.90 18.90 -5.68
C ASN A 16 -12.16 18.16 -5.23
N GLU A 17 -12.42 16.95 -5.74
CA GLU A 17 -13.54 16.08 -5.32
C GLU A 17 -13.18 15.36 -4.01
N ILE A 18 -11.94 14.89 -3.90
CA ILE A 18 -11.38 14.23 -2.70
C ILE A 18 -11.31 15.21 -1.52
N ALA A 19 -11.04 16.49 -1.75
CA ALA A 19 -11.05 17.52 -0.72
C ALA A 19 -12.44 17.77 -0.10
N GLY A 20 -13.52 17.21 -0.64
CA GLY A 20 -14.87 17.30 -0.08
C GLY A 20 -15.41 15.97 0.49
N ASP A 21 -14.72 14.85 0.23
CA ASP A 21 -15.26 13.52 0.50
C ASP A 21 -14.71 12.91 1.80
N MET A 22 -15.59 12.83 2.81
CA MET A 22 -15.28 12.22 4.10
C MET A 22 -14.95 10.72 4.00
N GLU A 23 -15.50 10.00 3.02
CA GLU A 23 -15.22 8.57 2.87
C GLU A 23 -13.80 8.34 2.37
N VAL A 24 -13.34 9.14 1.40
CA VAL A 24 -11.96 9.07 0.90
C VAL A 24 -10.98 9.41 2.00
N GLN A 25 -11.26 10.46 2.78
CA GLN A 25 -10.41 10.84 3.89
C GLN A 25 -10.31 9.73 4.95
N ARG A 26 -11.43 9.04 5.25
CA ARG A 26 -11.42 7.89 6.16
C ARG A 26 -10.53 6.75 5.64
N TYR A 27 -10.61 6.40 4.35
CA TYR A 27 -9.75 5.36 3.79
C TYR A 27 -8.26 5.73 3.84
N LEU A 28 -7.93 7.00 3.57
CA LEU A 28 -6.56 7.52 3.66
C LEU A 28 -6.05 7.51 5.11
N ASP A 29 -6.87 7.89 6.08
CA ASP A 29 -6.52 7.86 7.50
C ASP A 29 -6.29 6.41 7.98
N GLU A 30 -7.17 5.47 7.61
CA GLU A 30 -7.01 4.04 7.92
C GLU A 30 -5.71 3.46 7.31
N GLU A 31 -5.41 3.82 6.05
CA GLU A 31 -4.17 3.39 5.39
C GLU A 31 -2.93 4.00 6.07
N TRP A 32 -2.99 5.28 6.43
CA TRP A 32 -1.91 5.98 7.11
C TRP A 32 -1.59 5.35 8.46
N GLU A 33 -2.61 5.05 9.27
CA GLU A 33 -2.44 4.34 10.53
C GLU A 33 -1.81 2.96 10.34
N GLN A 34 -2.22 2.24 9.30
CA GLN A 34 -1.65 0.93 9.00
C GLN A 34 -0.17 1.04 8.60
N LEU A 35 0.20 2.04 7.80
CA LEU A 35 1.60 2.31 7.43
C LEU A 35 2.46 2.66 8.65
N LEU A 36 1.92 3.42 9.62
CA LEU A 36 2.63 3.71 10.86
C LEU A 36 2.88 2.44 11.68
N LYS A 37 1.90 1.54 11.77
CA LYS A 37 2.06 0.23 12.43
C LYS A 37 3.12 -0.61 11.71
N ASP A 38 3.04 -0.71 10.38
CA ASP A 38 4.00 -1.47 9.58
C ASP A 38 5.43 -0.90 9.73
N ARG A 39 5.58 0.44 9.77
CA ARG A 39 6.87 1.10 10.03
C ARG A 39 7.42 0.80 11.41
N SER A 40 6.57 0.81 12.44
CA SER A 40 6.98 0.48 13.82
C SER A 40 7.47 -0.97 13.92
N PHE A 41 6.79 -1.89 13.23
CA PHE A 41 7.16 -3.29 13.17
C PHE A 41 8.49 -3.49 12.44
N LEU A 42 8.66 -2.89 11.26
CA LEU A 42 9.92 -2.98 10.50
C LEU A 42 11.12 -2.49 11.32
N ARG A 43 10.97 -1.39 12.06
CA ARG A 43 12.02 -0.90 12.98
C ARG A 43 12.31 -1.84 14.15
N SER A 44 11.35 -2.66 14.57
CA SER A 44 11.56 -3.65 15.63
C SER A 44 12.21 -4.95 15.14
N VAL A 45 11.98 -5.32 13.87
CA VAL A 45 12.46 -6.57 13.27
C VAL A 45 13.81 -6.40 12.58
N VAL A 46 14.01 -5.28 11.89
CA VAL A 46 15.28 -4.95 11.24
C VAL A 46 16.19 -4.35 12.32
N LYS A 47 17.06 -5.18 12.90
CA LYS A 47 18.21 -4.69 13.66
C LYS A 47 19.19 -4.03 12.69
N GLU A 48 19.79 -2.93 13.14
CA GLU A 48 20.70 -2.08 12.35
C GLU A 48 21.73 -2.92 11.55
N ASP A 49 21.85 -2.58 10.26
CA ASP A 49 22.84 -3.04 9.24
C ASP A 49 22.40 -3.97 8.09
N GLU A 50 21.16 -4.49 8.04
CA GLU A 50 20.65 -5.17 6.83
C GLU A 50 19.51 -4.41 6.16
N GLU A 51 19.83 -3.31 5.46
CA GLU A 51 18.86 -2.59 4.62
C GLU A 51 18.38 -3.43 3.42
N MET A 52 19.13 -4.46 3.02
CA MET A 52 18.82 -5.30 1.86
C MET A 52 18.34 -6.70 2.28
N MET A 53 17.10 -6.78 2.75
CA MET A 53 16.44 -8.06 2.99
C MET A 53 16.00 -8.70 1.67
N GLN A 54 16.36 -9.97 1.45
CA GLN A 54 15.95 -10.73 0.26
C GLN A 54 14.45 -11.04 0.32
N LEU A 55 13.67 -10.38 -0.52
CA LEU A 55 12.23 -10.56 -0.62
C LEU A 55 11.89 -11.46 -1.80
N PRO A 56 10.85 -12.31 -1.70
CA PRO A 56 10.53 -13.31 -2.71
C PRO A 56 10.09 -12.72 -4.05
N ILE A 57 9.62 -11.46 -4.07
CA ILE A 57 9.13 -10.77 -5.27
C ILE A 57 9.69 -9.35 -5.32
N ASN A 58 10.18 -8.96 -6.50
CA ASN A 58 10.56 -7.59 -6.80
C ASN A 58 9.35 -6.82 -7.37
N VAL A 59 8.63 -6.12 -6.49
CA VAL A 59 7.45 -5.31 -6.84
C VAL A 59 7.82 -4.18 -7.81
N GLN A 60 9.00 -3.57 -7.67
CA GLN A 60 9.45 -2.48 -8.53
C GLN A 60 9.54 -2.92 -10.00
N ARG A 61 10.10 -4.11 -10.25
CA ARG A 61 10.18 -4.67 -11.61
C ARG A 61 8.80 -4.93 -12.22
N ILE A 62 7.83 -5.35 -11.41
CA ILE A 62 6.44 -5.55 -11.87
C ILE A 62 5.83 -4.21 -12.28
N LEU A 63 6.03 -3.16 -11.48
CA LEU A 63 5.55 -1.81 -11.78
C LEU A 63 6.21 -1.22 -13.04
N GLU A 64 7.52 -1.43 -13.23
CA GLU A 64 8.24 -1.00 -14.45
C GLU A 64 7.73 -1.73 -15.70
N THR A 65 7.48 -3.04 -15.59
CA THR A 65 6.91 -3.84 -16.67
C THR A 65 5.51 -3.34 -17.03
N ALA A 66 4.66 -3.09 -16.02
CA ALA A 66 3.33 -2.54 -16.22
C ALA A 66 3.37 -1.18 -16.92
N ARG A 67 4.22 -0.25 -16.44
CA ARG A 67 4.42 1.07 -17.08
C ARG A 67 4.80 0.95 -18.55
N THR A 68 5.69 0.01 -18.87
CA THR A 68 6.14 -0.23 -20.25
C THR A 68 5.04 -0.82 -21.12
N THR A 69 4.30 -1.82 -20.63
CA THR A 69 3.20 -2.46 -21.36
C THR A 69 2.05 -1.50 -21.63
N PHE A 70 1.66 -0.70 -20.64
CA PHE A 70 0.56 0.27 -20.75
C PHE A 70 1.00 1.63 -21.31
N ARG A 71 2.30 1.82 -21.60
CA ARG A 71 2.90 3.05 -22.14
C ARG A 71 2.53 4.30 -21.32
N ILE A 72 2.55 4.15 -20.00
CA ILE A 72 2.22 5.23 -19.06
C ILE A 72 3.37 6.24 -19.11
N ARG A 73 3.05 7.52 -19.33
CA ARG A 73 4.03 8.61 -19.31
C ARG A 73 4.13 9.15 -17.88
N GLU A 74 5.36 9.37 -17.42
CA GLU A 74 5.62 10.02 -16.14
C GLU A 74 5.18 11.49 -16.24
N GLY A 75 4.16 11.88 -15.48
CA GLY A 75 3.56 13.21 -15.52
C GLY A 75 2.14 13.28 -16.09
N THR A 76 1.56 12.16 -16.54
CA THR A 76 0.11 12.10 -16.78
C THR A 76 -0.61 11.96 -15.44
N ILE A 77 -1.65 12.78 -15.23
CA ILE A 77 -2.50 12.69 -14.05
C ILE A 77 -3.24 11.35 -14.07
N SER A 78 -3.27 10.64 -12.94
CA SER A 78 -3.97 9.36 -12.84
C SER A 78 -5.48 9.56 -12.76
N ASP A 79 -6.22 8.71 -13.46
CA ASP A 79 -7.67 8.56 -13.41
C ASP A 79 -8.15 7.68 -12.24
N LEU A 80 -7.23 7.16 -11.43
CA LEU A 80 -7.52 6.24 -10.34
C LEU A 80 -8.07 6.97 -9.11
N HIS A 81 -9.28 6.61 -8.71
CA HIS A 81 -9.90 7.14 -7.50
C HIS A 81 -9.43 6.38 -6.23
N PRO A 82 -8.92 7.06 -5.19
CA PRO A 82 -8.37 6.39 -4.00
C PRO A 82 -9.37 5.45 -3.29
N ALA A 83 -10.65 5.80 -3.28
CA ALA A 83 -11.69 4.93 -2.69
C ALA A 83 -11.86 3.59 -3.42
N GLU A 84 -11.42 3.48 -4.67
CA GLU A 84 -11.43 2.21 -5.40
C GLU A 84 -10.10 1.47 -5.26
N VAL A 85 -8.99 2.19 -5.28
CA VAL A 85 -7.64 1.60 -5.22
C VAL A 85 -7.37 0.97 -3.86
N ILE A 86 -7.67 1.66 -2.75
CA ILE A 86 -7.34 1.20 -1.40
C ILE A 86 -8.01 -0.15 -1.09
N PRO A 87 -9.34 -0.32 -1.28
CA PRO A 87 -10.00 -1.61 -1.05
C PRO A 87 -9.51 -2.72 -1.99
N GLN A 88 -9.15 -2.38 -3.24
CA GLN A 88 -8.62 -3.36 -4.18
C GLN A 88 -7.24 -3.87 -3.76
N VAL A 89 -6.35 -2.98 -3.31
CA VAL A 89 -5.04 -3.35 -2.77
C VAL A 89 -5.21 -4.20 -1.51
N GLN A 90 -6.09 -3.81 -0.58
CA GLN A 90 -6.40 -4.62 0.59
C GLN A 90 -6.93 -6.01 0.21
N GLY A 91 -7.83 -6.09 -0.77
CA GLY A 91 -8.34 -7.34 -1.31
C GLY A 91 -7.25 -8.23 -1.91
N LEU A 92 -6.29 -7.64 -2.64
CA LEU A 92 -5.14 -8.37 -3.17
C LEU A 92 -4.26 -8.94 -2.05
N LEU A 93 -4.00 -8.16 -0.99
CA LEU A 93 -3.23 -8.60 0.16
C LEU A 93 -3.93 -9.72 0.94
N ASN A 94 -5.27 -9.70 1.01
CA ASN A 94 -6.07 -10.73 1.68
C ASN A 94 -6.12 -12.04 0.90
N ARG A 95 -6.01 -11.99 -0.43
CA ARG A 95 -5.95 -13.18 -1.29
C ARG A 95 -4.62 -13.93 -1.21
N LEU A 96 -3.59 -13.32 -0.64
CA LEU A 96 -2.29 -13.95 -0.46
C LEU A 96 -2.36 -14.92 0.73
N LEU A 97 -2.62 -16.19 0.44
CA LEU A 97 -2.67 -17.30 1.40
C LEU A 97 -1.41 -18.17 1.28
N VAL A 98 -0.65 -18.28 2.38
CA VAL A 98 0.58 -19.09 2.47
C VAL A 98 0.33 -20.32 3.36
N VAL A 99 -0.20 -20.09 4.55
CA VAL A 99 -0.62 -21.10 5.52
C VAL A 99 -2.10 -21.42 5.28
N ARG A 100 -2.40 -22.71 5.11
CA ARG A 100 -3.77 -23.22 4.96
C ARG A 100 -4.27 -23.71 6.31
N GLY A 101 -5.25 -23.04 6.87
CA GLY A 101 -5.88 -23.44 8.13
C GLY A 101 -6.83 -22.36 8.63
N ASN A 102 -7.91 -22.77 9.29
CA ASN A 102 -8.89 -21.87 9.88
C ASN A 102 -8.77 -21.77 11.40
N ASP A 103 -7.87 -22.55 12.01
CA ASP A 103 -7.57 -22.49 13.42
C ASP A 103 -6.86 -21.17 13.79
N PRO A 104 -6.98 -20.71 15.04
CA PRO A 104 -6.39 -19.44 15.48
C PRO A 104 -4.88 -19.37 15.24
N ILE A 105 -4.16 -20.47 15.42
CA ILE A 105 -2.71 -20.55 15.24
C ILE A 105 -2.34 -20.39 13.76
N SER A 106 -3.06 -21.06 12.85
CA SER A 106 -2.84 -20.91 11.41
C SER A 106 -3.10 -19.49 10.91
N ARG A 107 -4.09 -18.79 11.49
CA ARG A 107 -4.35 -17.37 11.16
C ARG A 107 -3.21 -16.47 11.60
N GLU A 108 -2.74 -16.65 12.84
CA GLU A 108 -1.60 -15.90 13.36
C GLU A 108 -0.32 -16.19 12.55
N ALA A 109 -0.07 -17.46 12.23
CA ALA A 109 1.05 -17.87 11.38
C ALA A 109 0.96 -17.27 9.98
N GLN A 110 -0.24 -17.19 9.39
CA GLN A 110 -0.48 -16.55 8.12
C GLN A 110 -0.20 -15.04 8.17
N GLU A 111 -0.67 -14.37 9.21
CA GLU A 111 -0.42 -12.94 9.41
C GLU A 111 1.08 -12.68 9.55
N ASN A 112 1.77 -13.41 10.43
CA ASN A 112 3.20 -13.29 10.66
C ASN A 112 4.04 -13.58 9.41
N ALA A 113 3.70 -14.62 8.65
CA ALA A 113 4.41 -14.98 7.42
C ALA A 113 4.23 -13.96 6.29
N THR A 114 3.12 -13.22 6.28
CA THR A 114 2.80 -12.25 5.22
C THR A 114 3.08 -10.80 5.59
N LEU A 115 3.36 -10.51 6.86
CA LEU A 115 3.48 -9.16 7.39
C LEU A 115 4.57 -8.34 6.68
N LEU A 116 5.76 -8.91 6.51
CA LEU A 116 6.89 -8.28 5.83
C LEU A 116 6.56 -7.96 4.35
N PHE A 117 5.91 -8.90 3.66
CA PHE A 117 5.53 -8.74 2.27
C PHE A 117 4.42 -7.70 2.09
N LYS A 118 3.42 -7.72 2.98
CA LYS A 118 2.33 -6.72 3.02
C LYS A 118 2.90 -5.31 3.26
N ALA A 119 3.84 -5.17 4.19
CA ALA A 119 4.51 -3.89 4.45
C ALA A 119 5.31 -3.39 3.24
N GLN A 120 6.03 -4.28 2.54
CA GLN A 120 6.75 -3.92 1.31
C GLN A 120 5.79 -3.44 0.22
N LEU A 121 4.69 -4.16 -0.02
CA LEU A 121 3.70 -3.80 -1.03
C LEU A 121 3.06 -2.44 -0.72
N ARG A 122 2.60 -2.23 0.51
CA ARG A 122 1.99 -0.94 0.92
C ARG A 122 2.95 0.24 0.80
N SER A 123 4.23 0.05 1.13
CA SER A 123 5.26 1.08 0.96
C SER A 123 5.46 1.49 -0.51
N ARG A 124 5.33 0.53 -1.45
CA ARG A 124 5.61 0.73 -2.88
C ARG A 124 4.37 1.07 -3.71
N SER A 125 3.16 0.76 -3.24
CA SER A 125 1.88 1.04 -3.91
C SER A 125 1.29 2.41 -3.53
N ARG A 126 2.14 3.36 -3.14
CA ARG A 126 1.71 4.71 -2.76
C ARG A 126 1.09 5.41 -3.99
N VAL A 127 -0.18 5.78 -3.88
CA VAL A 127 -0.87 6.71 -4.79
C VAL A 127 -0.31 8.12 -4.58
#